data_AF-A0A429XEA5-F1
#
_entry.id   AF-A0A429XEA5-F1
#
_cell.length_a   1.000
_cell.length_b   1.000
_cell.length_c   1.000
_cell.angle_alpha   90.00
_cell.angle_beta   90.00
_cell.angle_gamma   90.00
#
_symmetry.space_group_name_H-M   'P 1'
#
loop_
_entity.id
_entity.type
_entity.pdbx_description
1 polymer ?
#
loop_
_entity_poly.entity_id
_entity_poly.type
_entity_poly.pdbx_seq_one_letter_code
_entity_poly.pdbx_strand_id
1 'polypeptide(L)' 'MAPEFKNSGVSLDDQRVLIGIANVLQGKSINATDTKVLKMSQEILIDLLPNIKAFDSDSPKTLLA' A
#
# COMPACT_ATOMS: atom_id res chain seq x y z
N MET A 1 1.69 9.84 -11.75
CA MET A 1 0.45 9.24 -11.18
C MET A 1 -0.58 9.14 -12.28
N ALA A 2 -1.33 8.04 -12.28
CA ALA A 2 -2.48 7.78 -13.14
C ALA A 2 -3.74 8.41 -12.49
N PRO A 3 -4.22 9.58 -12.97
CA PRO A 3 -5.34 10.30 -12.35
C PRO A 3 -6.63 9.49 -12.27
N GLU A 4 -6.78 8.49 -13.14
CA GLU A 4 -7.91 7.58 -13.23
C GLU A 4 -8.12 6.71 -11.97
N PHE A 5 -7.11 6.56 -11.11
CA PHE A 5 -7.20 5.75 -9.88
C PHE A 5 -7.33 6.57 -8.59
N LYS A 6 -7.56 7.88 -8.70
CA LYS A 6 -7.71 8.74 -7.52
C LYS A 6 -8.93 8.31 -6.69
N ASN A 7 -8.75 8.13 -5.37
CA ASN A 7 -9.82 7.80 -4.42
C ASN A 7 -10.68 6.59 -4.84
N SER A 8 -10.10 5.57 -5.45
CA SER A 8 -10.83 4.43 -6.01
C SER A 8 -10.44 3.06 -5.42
N GLY A 9 -9.30 2.97 -4.71
CA GLY A 9 -8.80 1.72 -4.14
C GLY A 9 -9.24 1.50 -2.69
N VAL A 10 -9.52 0.25 -2.32
CA VAL A 10 -9.66 -0.16 -0.92
C VAL A 10 -8.47 -1.06 -0.59
N SER A 11 -7.77 -0.75 0.49
CA SER A 11 -6.61 -1.52 0.95
C SER A 11 -6.87 -2.16 2.30
N LEU A 12 -6.11 -3.22 2.61
CA LEU A 12 -6.07 -3.78 3.97
C LEU A 12 -5.50 -2.76 4.95
N ASP A 13 -6.12 -2.68 6.14
CA ASP A 13 -5.57 -1.95 7.28
C ASP A 13 -4.59 -2.87 8.05
N ASP A 14 -3.49 -3.22 7.40
CA ASP A 14 -2.41 -4.01 8.00
C ASP A 14 -1.04 -3.47 7.55
N GLN A 15 -0.29 -2.94 8.52
CA GLN A 15 1.02 -2.35 8.29
C GLN A 15 2.04 -3.34 7.71
N ARG A 16 2.04 -4.60 8.15
CA ARG A 16 3.03 -5.59 7.71
C ARG A 16 2.76 -6.00 6.27
N VAL A 17 1.49 -6.17 5.92
CA VAL A 17 1.10 -6.50 4.55
C VAL A 17 1.44 -5.35 3.61
N LEU A 18 1.08 -4.10 3.96
CA LEU A 18 1.37 -2.94 3.12
C LEU A 18 2.88 -2.69 2.93
N ILE A 19 3.66 -2.72 4.01
CA ILE A 19 5.11 -2.56 3.93
C ILE A 19 5.74 -3.72 3.16
N GLY A 20 5.25 -4.96 3.38
CA GLY A 20 5.71 -6.14 2.65
C GLY A 20 5.44 -6.04 1.14
N ILE A 21 4.25 -5.58 0.73
CA ILE A 21 3.92 -5.34 -0.69
C ILE A 21 4.85 -4.27 -1.26
N ALA A 22 5.06 -3.17 -0.55
CA ALA A 22 5.99 -2.12 -0.98
C ALA A 22 7.43 -2.65 -1.13
N ASN A 23 7.89 -3.53 -0.24
CA ASN A 23 9.16 -4.23 -0.38
C ASN A 23 9.22 -5.09 -1.66
N VAL A 24 8.13 -5.80 -2.00
CA VAL A 24 8.07 -6.62 -3.22
C VAL A 24 8.10 -5.75 -4.48
N LEU A 25 7.45 -4.58 -4.48
CA LEU A 25 7.44 -3.65 -5.63
C LEU A 25 8.84 -3.13 -6.01
N GLN A 26 9.74 -3.01 -5.04
CA GLN A 26 11.16 -2.68 -5.28
C GLN A 26 12.07 -3.92 -5.50
N GLY A 27 11.49 -5.11 -5.67
CA GLY A 27 12.21 -6.36 -5.92
C GLY A 27 12.93 -6.94 -4.70
N LYS A 28 12.46 -6.64 -3.48
CA LYS A 28 13.04 -7.12 -2.22
C LYS A 28 12.17 -8.21 -1.60
N SER A 29 12.73 -8.91 -0.60
CA SER A 29 11.96 -9.86 0.21
C SER A 29 10.81 -9.15 0.91
N ILE A 30 9.64 -9.79 0.96
CA ILE A 30 8.48 -9.30 1.74
C ILE A 30 8.84 -9.08 3.21
N ASN A 31 9.79 -9.86 3.75
CA ASN A 31 10.27 -9.79 5.13
C ASN A 31 11.53 -8.93 5.30
N ALA A 32 11.90 -8.12 4.31
CA ALA A 32 13.09 -7.28 4.39
C ALA A 32 12.99 -6.24 5.53
N THR A 33 14.07 -6.12 6.30
CA THR A 33 14.17 -5.24 7.47
C THR A 33 15.26 -4.17 7.35
N ASP A 34 15.93 -4.12 6.20
CA ASP A 34 16.95 -3.11 5.92
C ASP A 34 16.32 -1.69 5.94
N THR A 35 16.95 -0.76 6.64
CA THR A 35 16.38 0.58 6.86
C THR A 35 16.23 1.37 5.56
N LYS A 36 17.11 1.18 4.57
CA LYS A 36 17.01 1.89 3.28
C LYS A 36 15.83 1.35 2.47
N VAL A 37 15.65 0.03 2.49
CA VAL A 37 14.50 -0.66 1.89
C VAL A 37 13.20 -0.15 2.52
N LEU A 38 13.13 -0.06 3.84
CA LEU A 38 11.93 0.41 4.55
C LEU A 38 11.62 1.88 4.26
N LYS A 39 12.64 2.73 4.14
CA LYS A 39 12.46 4.15 3.78
C LYS A 39 11.87 4.30 2.38
N MET A 40 12.38 3.54 1.41
CA MET A 40 11.82 3.53 0.05
C MET A 40 10.39 3.00 0.02
N SER A 41 10.09 1.96 0.81
CA SER A 41 8.73 1.43 0.95
C SER A 41 7.76 2.47 1.50
N GLN A 42 8.19 3.29 2.47
CA GLN A 42 7.38 4.39 2.99
C GLN A 42 7.08 5.42 1.89
N GLU A 43 8.07 5.81 1.09
CA GLU A 43 7.89 6.77 -0.02
C GLU A 43 6.88 6.23 -1.05
N ILE A 44 6.99 4.95 -1.44
CA ILE A 44 6.03 4.29 -2.33
C ILE A 44 4.60 4.33 -1.76
N LEU A 45 4.44 4.05 -0.47
CA LEU A 45 3.11 4.03 0.18
C LEU A 45 2.52 5.45 0.30
N ILE A 46 3.34 6.47 0.56
CA ILE A 46 2.91 7.88 0.58
C ILE A 46 2.40 8.29 -0.81
N ASP A 47 3.12 7.93 -1.87
CA ASP A 47 2.71 8.22 -3.25
C ASP A 47 1.41 7.49 -3.65
N LEU A 48 1.11 6.36 -3.00
CA LEU A 48 -0.12 5.59 -3.21
C LEU A 48 -1.34 6.20 -2.49
N LEU A 49 -1.15 6.91 -1.37
CA LEU A 49 -2.24 7.44 -0.54
C LEU A 49 -3.36 8.16 -1.31
N PRO A 50 -3.10 9.01 -2.31
CA PRO A 50 -4.17 9.71 -3.03
C PRO A 50 -5.13 8.78 -3.80
N ASN A 51 -4.73 7.53 -4.05
CA ASN A 51 -5.54 6.52 -4.72
C ASN A 51 -6.38 5.68 -3.75
N ILE A 52 -6.06 5.70 -2.46
CA ILE A 52 -6.76 4.92 -1.43
C ILE A 52 -8.02 5.66 -0.96
N LYS A 53 -9.18 5.06 -1.23
CA LYS A 53 -10.51 5.47 -0.75
C LYS A 53 -10.72 5.12 0.72
N ALA A 54 -10.30 3.93 1.13
CA ALA A 54 -10.44 3.45 2.50
C ALA A 54 -9.43 2.34 2.83
N PHE A 55 -9.16 2.18 4.12
CA PHE A 55 -8.49 1.02 4.69
C PHE A 55 -9.53 0.17 5.43
N ASP A 56 -9.64 -1.11 5.07
CA ASP A 56 -10.61 -2.04 5.65
C ASP A 56 -10.09 -3.48 5.57
N SER A 57 -10.03 -4.13 6.73
CA SER A 57 -9.62 -5.53 6.89
C SER A 57 -10.79 -6.47 7.16
N ASP A 58 -11.99 -5.95 7.44
CA ASP A 58 -13.16 -6.74 7.81
C ASP A 58 -13.98 -7.14 6.58
N SER A 59 -14.31 -6.19 5.70
CA SER A 59 -15.18 -6.44 4.54
C SER A 59 -14.90 -5.50 3.36
N PRO A 60 -13.66 -5.48 2.81
CA PRO A 60 -13.20 -4.48 1.86
C PRO A 60 -14.03 -4.39 0.58
N LYS A 61 -14.74 -5.46 0.21
CA LYS A 61 -15.63 -5.50 -0.96
C LYS A 61 -16.84 -4.55 -0.82
N THR A 62 -17.24 -4.21 0.39
CA THR A 62 -18.43 -3.38 0.65
C THR A 62 -18.18 -1.90 0.38
N LEU A 63 -16.92 -1.46 0.38
CA LEU A 63 -16.50 -0.06 0.21
C LEU A 63 -16.17 0.31 -1.25
N LEU A 64 -16.18 -0.68 -2.15
CA LEU A 64 -15.96 -0.51 -3.59
C LEU A 64 -17.23 -0.13 -4.37
N ALA A 65 -18.38 -0.01 -3.69
CA ALA A 65 -19.63 0.50 -4.26
C ALA A 65 -19.58 2.01 -4.57
#